data_AF-A0A061QFE3-F1
#
_entry.id   AF-A0A061QFE3-F1
#
_cell.length_a   1.000
_cell.length_b   1.000
_cell.length_c   1.000
_cell.angle_alpha   90.00
_cell.angle_beta   90.00
_cell.angle_gamma   90.00
#
_symmetry.space_group_name_H-M   'P 1'
#
loop_
_entity.id
_entity.type
_entity.pdbx_description
1 polymer ?
#
loop_
_entity_poly.entity_id
_entity_poly.type
_entity_poly.pdbx_seq_one_letter_code
_entity_poly.pdbx_strand_id
1 'polypeptide(L)'
;MLLEMAPDMPDMLEDAADWTPKSYQQHFADSGFADKALAIEAYDHAPGACRLLFDTLRLKLDALLLQTVGDVVMLGDDAKAIARHLEEPLKEAQNLLSALNGVIHGKIEQPSCSPAQEEKGDQIESTAASQADIDALFD
;
A
#
# COMPACT_ATOMS: atom_id res chain seq x y z
N MET A 1 -12.33 -2.81 -11.75
CA MET A 1 -13.80 -2.72 -11.87
C MET A 1 -14.24 -1.90 -13.07
N LEU A 2 -14.08 -0.56 -13.13
CA LEU A 2 -14.51 0.20 -14.33
C LEU A 2 -13.77 -0.22 -15.61
N LEU A 3 -12.44 -0.29 -15.57
CA LEU A 3 -11.62 -0.72 -16.71
C LEU A 3 -11.96 -2.14 -17.20
N GLU A 4 -12.35 -3.05 -16.31
CA GLU A 4 -12.71 -4.43 -16.68
C GLU A 4 -13.98 -4.50 -17.54
N MET A 5 -14.85 -3.49 -17.44
CA MET A 5 -16.12 -3.43 -18.18
C MET A 5 -16.00 -2.62 -19.48
N ALA A 6 -14.88 -1.92 -19.69
CA ALA A 6 -14.66 -1.07 -20.86
C ALA A 6 -14.80 -1.79 -22.22
N PRO A 7 -14.37 -3.07 -22.39
CA PRO A 7 -14.59 -3.77 -23.66
C PRO A 7 -16.06 -3.94 -24.05
N ASP A 8 -16.95 -4.09 -23.06
CA ASP A 8 -18.39 -4.30 -23.28
C ASP A 8 -19.17 -2.97 -23.31
N MET A 9 -18.65 -1.94 -22.65
CA MET A 9 -19.26 -0.61 -22.56
C MET A 9 -18.18 0.49 -22.70
N PRO A 10 -17.81 0.87 -23.94
CA PRO A 10 -16.76 1.87 -24.19
C PRO A 10 -17.09 3.25 -23.61
N ASP A 11 -18.38 3.60 -23.45
CA ASP A 11 -18.82 4.84 -22.81
C ASP A 11 -18.27 5.00 -21.37
N MET A 12 -17.99 3.89 -20.68
CA MET A 12 -17.39 3.91 -19.33
C MET A 12 -15.91 4.36 -19.33
N LEU A 13 -15.27 4.45 -20.51
CA LEU A 13 -13.90 4.96 -20.63
C LEU A 13 -13.82 6.46 -20.37
N GLU A 14 -14.89 7.21 -20.62
CA GLU A 14 -14.94 8.64 -20.28
C GLU A 14 -14.81 8.83 -18.77
N ASP A 15 -15.58 8.08 -17.99
CA ASP A 15 -15.49 8.08 -16.52
C ASP A 15 -14.11 7.61 -16.02
N ALA A 16 -13.50 6.65 -16.71
CA ALA A 16 -12.15 6.18 -16.39
C ALA A 16 -11.07 7.20 -16.74
N ALA A 17 -11.28 8.02 -17.78
CA ALA A 17 -10.38 9.10 -18.21
C ALA A 17 -10.43 10.30 -17.25
N ASP A 18 -11.58 10.57 -16.66
CA ASP A 18 -11.74 11.61 -15.65
C ASP A 18 -11.22 11.19 -14.26
N TRP A 19 -10.91 9.91 -14.08
CA TRP A 19 -10.35 9.42 -12.83
C TRP A 19 -8.95 9.99 -12.57
N THR A 20 -8.73 10.44 -11.34
CA THR A 20 -7.43 10.94 -10.89
C THR A 20 -6.98 10.24 -9.61
N PRO A 21 -5.68 9.94 -9.48
CA PRO A 21 -5.14 9.31 -8.28
C PRO A 21 -5.22 10.26 -7.08
N LYS A 22 -5.49 9.70 -5.89
CA LYS A 22 -5.63 10.44 -4.63
C LYS A 22 -4.67 9.92 -3.58
N SER A 23 -4.15 10.82 -2.74
CA SER A 23 -3.34 10.45 -1.58
C SER A 23 -4.09 9.54 -0.61
N TYR A 24 -3.37 8.78 0.23
CA TYR A 24 -4.00 7.99 1.28
C TYR A 24 -4.88 8.89 2.17
N GLN A 25 -4.35 10.03 2.58
CA GLN A 25 -5.11 11.00 3.38
C GLN A 25 -6.28 11.61 2.60
N GLN A 26 -6.10 11.97 1.32
CA GLN A 26 -7.17 12.50 0.46
C GLN A 26 -8.30 11.48 0.26
N HIS A 27 -7.96 10.21 0.05
CA HIS A 27 -8.92 9.13 -0.08
C HIS A 27 -9.82 9.06 1.16
N PHE A 28 -9.25 9.08 2.36
CA PHE A 28 -10.03 9.06 3.60
C PHE A 28 -10.78 10.37 3.85
N ALA A 29 -10.18 11.52 3.57
CA ALA A 29 -10.81 12.83 3.74
C ALA A 29 -12.11 12.96 2.93
N ASP A 30 -12.09 12.50 1.67
CA ASP A 30 -13.22 12.52 0.74
C ASP A 30 -14.23 11.39 1.00
N SER A 31 -13.84 10.37 1.77
CA SER A 31 -14.70 9.24 2.11
C SER A 31 -15.76 9.56 3.17
N GLY A 32 -16.84 8.78 3.16
CA GLY A 32 -17.83 8.73 4.24
C GLY A 32 -17.41 7.85 5.44
N PHE A 33 -16.14 7.45 5.53
CA PHE A 33 -15.65 6.61 6.62
C PHE A 33 -15.68 7.38 7.95
N ALA A 34 -16.36 6.83 8.96
CA ALA A 34 -16.60 7.50 10.23
C ALA A 34 -15.29 7.87 10.96
N ASP A 35 -14.33 6.94 10.95
CA ASP A 35 -13.04 7.09 11.65
C ASP A 35 -11.93 7.61 10.72
N LYS A 36 -12.26 8.39 9.69
CA LYS A 36 -11.28 8.89 8.71
C LYS A 36 -10.15 9.72 9.34
N ALA A 37 -10.44 10.50 10.37
CA ALA A 37 -9.43 11.27 11.08
C ALA A 37 -8.41 10.35 11.77
N LEU A 38 -8.88 9.27 12.39
CA LEU A 38 -8.03 8.28 13.05
C LEU A 38 -7.17 7.52 12.03
N ALA A 39 -7.73 7.16 10.87
CA ALA A 39 -6.98 6.51 9.81
C ALA A 39 -5.85 7.39 9.25
N ILE A 40 -6.12 8.69 9.07
CA ILE A 40 -5.14 9.69 8.63
C ILE A 40 -4.02 9.84 9.67
N GLU A 41 -4.39 10.00 10.95
CA GLU A 41 -3.42 10.13 12.05
C GLU A 41 -2.55 8.88 12.21
N ALA A 42 -3.16 7.69 12.14
CA ALA A 42 -2.45 6.43 12.20
C ALA A 42 -1.43 6.29 11.06
N TYR A 43 -1.79 6.74 9.86
CA TYR A 43 -0.85 6.80 8.74
C TYR A 43 0.29 7.78 9.03
N ASP A 44 0.02 8.97 9.56
CA ASP A 44 1.08 9.96 9.84
C ASP A 44 2.07 9.50 10.93
N HIS A 45 1.62 8.63 11.84
CA HIS A 45 2.44 8.03 12.90
C HIS A 45 3.10 6.70 12.50
N ALA A 46 2.79 6.16 11.33
CA ALA A 46 3.39 4.90 10.86
C ALA A 46 4.92 5.05 10.61
N PRO A 47 5.70 3.96 10.76
CA PRO A 47 7.13 3.99 10.50
C PRO A 47 7.45 4.54 9.11
N GLY A 48 8.44 5.44 9.02
CA GLY A 48 8.80 6.11 7.77
C GLY A 48 9.09 5.15 6.62
N ALA A 49 9.73 4.01 6.91
CA ALA A 49 10.00 2.98 5.91
C ALA A 49 8.72 2.31 5.38
N CYS A 50 7.73 2.02 6.24
CA CYS A 50 6.43 1.48 5.81
C CYS A 50 5.70 2.48 4.91
N ARG A 51 5.68 3.77 5.31
CA ARG A 51 5.02 4.83 4.54
C ARG A 51 5.67 4.99 3.18
N LEU A 52 6.99 5.06 3.12
CA LEU A 52 7.73 5.16 1.87
C LEU A 52 7.44 3.98 0.93
N LEU A 53 7.43 2.75 1.46
CA LEU A 53 7.11 1.57 0.68
C LEU A 53 5.66 1.61 0.17
N PHE A 54 4.72 1.94 1.04
CA PHE A 54 3.31 2.08 0.69
C PHE A 54 3.12 3.11 -0.43
N ASP A 55 3.67 4.31 -0.27
CA ASP A 55 3.57 5.39 -1.25
C ASP A 55 4.23 5.00 -2.56
N THR A 56 5.37 4.31 -2.52
CA THR A 56 6.05 3.82 -3.73
C THR A 56 5.18 2.83 -4.50
N LEU A 57 4.56 1.86 -3.81
CA LEU A 57 3.67 0.90 -4.44
C LEU A 57 2.41 1.57 -4.99
N ARG A 58 1.86 2.53 -4.25
CA ARG A 58 0.70 3.30 -4.69
C ARG A 58 1.00 4.13 -5.93
N LEU A 59 2.12 4.85 -5.96
CA LEU A 59 2.54 5.63 -7.13
C LEU A 59 2.75 4.76 -8.36
N LYS A 60 3.27 3.53 -8.18
CA LYS A 60 3.37 2.55 -9.29
C LYS A 60 2.00 2.15 -9.80
N LEU A 61 1.04 1.89 -8.91
CA LEU A 61 -0.32 1.56 -9.28
C LEU A 61 -1.00 2.72 -10.01
N ASP A 62 -0.86 3.94 -9.48
CA ASP A 62 -1.41 5.17 -10.06
C ASP A 62 -0.87 5.37 -11.49
N ALA A 63 0.45 5.23 -11.69
CA ALA A 63 1.08 5.36 -12.99
C ALA A 63 0.62 4.28 -13.98
N LEU A 64 0.53 3.02 -13.53
CA LEU A 64 0.04 1.90 -14.35
C LEU A 64 -1.39 2.15 -14.84
N LEU A 65 -2.28 2.59 -13.95
CA LEU A 65 -3.68 2.84 -14.28
C LEU A 65 -3.83 4.01 -15.25
N LEU A 66 -3.14 5.13 -15.00
CA LEU A 66 -3.19 6.29 -15.90
C LEU A 66 -2.65 5.97 -17.30
N GLN A 67 -1.55 5.20 -17.37
CA GLN A 67 -1.03 4.74 -18.65
C GLN A 67 -2.03 3.83 -19.38
N THR A 68 -2.59 2.85 -18.66
CA THR A 68 -3.55 1.89 -19.22
C THR A 68 -4.79 2.61 -19.77
N VAL A 69 -5.35 3.56 -19.02
CA VAL A 69 -6.47 4.39 -19.47
C VAL A 69 -6.11 5.15 -20.75
N GLY A 70 -4.95 5.81 -20.77
CA GLY A 70 -4.50 6.56 -21.94
C GLY A 70 -4.33 5.68 -23.18
N ASP A 71 -3.75 4.49 -23.03
CA ASP A 71 -3.59 3.54 -24.13
C ASP A 71 -4.94 3.05 -24.65
N VAL A 72 -5.87 2.73 -23.76
CA VAL A 72 -7.20 2.24 -24.13
C VAL A 72 -8.03 3.31 -24.84
N VAL A 73 -7.96 4.56 -24.41
CA VAL A 73 -8.60 5.70 -25.10
C VAL A 73 -8.08 5.83 -26.55
N MET A 74 -6.79 5.55 -26.79
CA MET A 74 -6.20 5.59 -28.13
C MET A 74 -6.63 4.43 -29.03
N LEU A 75 -7.11 3.32 -28.45
CA LEU A 75 -7.63 2.16 -29.20
C LEU A 75 -9.05 2.38 -29.73
N GLY A 76 -9.77 3.41 -29.27
CA GLY A 76 -11.12 3.73 -29.71
C GLY A 76 -12.15 2.67 -29.30
N ASP A 77 -12.99 2.23 -30.24
CA ASP A 77 -14.09 1.28 -29.99
C ASP A 77 -13.75 -0.19 -30.30
N ASP A 78 -12.47 -0.53 -30.50
CA ASP A 78 -12.09 -1.92 -30.76
C ASP A 78 -12.07 -2.74 -29.45
N ALA A 79 -13.26 -3.23 -29.08
CA ALA A 79 -13.47 -4.07 -27.89
C ALA A 79 -12.47 -5.23 -27.75
N LYS A 80 -12.04 -5.84 -28.86
CA LYS A 80 -11.08 -6.96 -28.81
C LYS A 80 -9.67 -6.47 -28.54
N ALA A 81 -9.27 -5.35 -29.12
CA ALA A 81 -7.97 -4.74 -28.83
C ALA A 81 -7.92 -4.25 -27.38
N ILE A 82 -8.98 -3.61 -26.90
CA ILE A 82 -9.10 -3.12 -25.52
C ILE A 82 -9.00 -4.29 -24.53
N ALA A 83 -9.80 -5.35 -24.72
CA ALA A 83 -9.78 -6.51 -23.83
C ALA A 83 -8.37 -7.12 -23.72
N ARG A 84 -7.67 -7.28 -24.84
CA ARG A 84 -6.28 -7.77 -24.86
C ARG A 84 -5.32 -6.82 -24.15
N HIS A 85 -5.46 -5.51 -24.36
CA HIS A 85 -4.59 -4.51 -23.74
C HIS A 85 -4.76 -4.46 -22.22
N LEU A 86 -5.96 -4.77 -21.72
CA LEU A 86 -6.29 -4.73 -20.30
C LEU A 86 -5.86 -5.98 -19.51
N GLU A 87 -5.66 -7.14 -20.16
CA GLU A 87 -5.36 -8.40 -19.45
C GLU A 87 -4.13 -8.31 -18.53
N GLU A 88 -3.01 -7.79 -19.04
CA GLU A 88 -1.77 -7.70 -18.27
C GLU A 88 -1.81 -6.57 -17.22
N PRO A 89 -2.17 -5.32 -17.56
CA PRO A 89 -2.18 -4.23 -16.60
C PRO A 89 -3.16 -4.46 -15.44
N LEU A 90 -4.31 -5.09 -15.68
CA LEU A 90 -5.26 -5.41 -14.61
C LEU A 90 -4.69 -6.45 -13.64
N LYS A 91 -3.99 -7.47 -14.15
CA LYS A 91 -3.33 -8.45 -13.32
C LYS A 91 -2.23 -7.81 -12.47
N GLU A 92 -1.44 -6.92 -13.06
CA GLU A 92 -0.40 -6.22 -12.32
C GLU A 92 -0.97 -5.24 -11.29
N ALA A 93 -2.08 -4.55 -11.61
CA ALA A 93 -2.81 -3.73 -10.66
C ALA A 93 -3.28 -4.55 -9.44
N GLN A 94 -3.80 -5.77 -9.66
CA GLN A 94 -4.18 -6.68 -8.58
C GLN A 94 -2.98 -7.13 -7.72
N ASN A 95 -1.82 -7.37 -8.33
CA ASN A 95 -0.58 -7.68 -7.60
C ASN A 95 -0.14 -6.52 -6.71
N LEU A 96 -0.14 -5.29 -7.26
CA LEU A 96 0.22 -4.08 -6.52
C LEU A 96 -0.75 -3.80 -5.37
N LEU A 97 -2.06 -3.98 -5.58
CA LEU A 97 -3.07 -3.89 -4.52
C LEU A 97 -2.85 -4.94 -3.43
N SER A 98 -2.48 -6.17 -3.80
CA SER A 98 -2.16 -7.22 -2.84
C SER A 98 -0.91 -6.88 -2.04
N ALA A 99 0.11 -6.31 -2.67
CA ALA A 99 1.32 -5.82 -2.01
C ALA A 99 1.00 -4.67 -1.03
N LEU A 100 0.21 -3.67 -1.46
CA LEU A 100 -0.26 -2.57 -0.61
C LEU A 100 -1.00 -3.09 0.63
N ASN A 101 -1.92 -4.05 0.45
CA ASN A 101 -2.59 -4.72 1.57
C ASN A 101 -1.59 -5.45 2.47
N GLY A 102 -0.56 -6.08 1.90
CA GLY A 102 0.53 -6.70 2.67
C GLY A 102 1.26 -5.71 3.57
N VAL A 103 1.52 -4.47 3.07
CA VAL A 103 2.13 -3.40 3.87
C VAL A 103 1.25 -3.02 5.06
N ILE A 104 -0.04 -2.80 4.82
CA ILE A 104 -1.00 -2.41 5.88
C ILE A 104 -1.07 -3.47 7.00
N HIS A 105 -1.02 -4.75 6.64
CA HIS A 105 -1.12 -5.86 7.61
C HIS A 105 0.22 -6.30 8.19
N GLY A 106 1.33 -5.60 7.90
CA GLY A 106 2.65 -5.91 8.44
C GLY A 106 3.23 -7.24 7.95
N LYS A 107 2.76 -7.79 6.82
CA LYS A 107 3.22 -9.07 6.25
C LYS A 107 4.48 -8.92 5.38
N ILE A 108 5.26 -7.86 5.60
CA ILE A 108 6.45 -7.57 4.81
C ILE A 108 7.66 -8.13 5.55
N GLU A 109 8.47 -8.95 4.88
CA GLU A 109 9.79 -9.38 5.39
C GLU A 109 10.83 -8.23 5.37
N GLN A 110 10.39 -6.99 5.62
CA GLN A 110 11.26 -5.82 5.73
C GLN A 110 11.47 -5.53 7.22
N PRO A 111 12.71 -5.60 7.74
CA PRO A 111 12.99 -5.45 9.17
C PRO A 111 12.62 -4.07 9.75
N SER A 112 12.34 -3.08 8.88
CA SER A 112 12.02 -1.71 9.26
C SER A 112 10.53 -1.41 9.42
N CYS A 113 9.65 -2.37 9.11
CA CYS A 113 8.18 -2.18 9.18
C CYS A 113 7.51 -2.90 10.37
N SER A 114 8.31 -3.43 11.29
CA SER A 114 7.78 -3.96 12.55
C SER A 114 7.32 -2.79 13.44
N PRO A 115 6.10 -2.82 14.01
CA PRO A 115 5.67 -1.80 14.96
C PRO A 115 6.55 -1.91 16.22
N ALA A 116 7.41 -0.90 16.42
CA ALA A 116 8.19 -0.66 17.62
C ALA A 116 9.02 -1.85 18.16
N GLN A 117 10.31 -1.88 17.80
CA GLN A 117 11.29 -1.94 18.88
C GLN A 117 11.57 -0.49 19.25
N GLU A 118 11.04 -0.08 20.40
CA GLU A 118 11.41 1.17 21.06
C GLU A 118 12.93 1.33 21.09
N GLU A 119 13.39 2.54 20.80
CA GLU A 119 14.75 2.98 21.04
C GLU A 119 15.16 2.64 22.49
N LYS A 120 16.01 1.63 22.68
CA LYS A 120 16.78 1.53 23.92
C LYS A 120 18.14 2.14 23.67
N GLY A 121 18.18 3.45 23.88
CA GLY A 121 19.42 4.16 24.14
C GLY A 121 20.18 3.52 25.31
N ASP A 122 21.49 3.56 25.15
CA ASP A 122 22.54 3.34 26.14
C ASP A 122 22.86 1.91 26.57
N GLN A 123 24.15 1.61 26.42
CA GLN A 123 24.82 0.37 26.77
C GLN A 123 24.88 0.28 28.29
N ILE A 124 24.26 -0.74 28.89
CA ILE A 124 24.72 -1.24 30.19
C ILE A 124 25.10 -2.71 30.00
N GLU A 125 26.41 -2.89 30.00
CA GLU A 125 27.16 -4.12 30.10
C GLU A 125 26.46 -5.13 31.02
N SER A 126 25.85 -6.17 30.45
CA SER A 126 25.38 -7.31 31.24
C SER A 126 26.60 -8.14 31.62
N THR A 127 27.23 -7.84 32.75
CA THR A 127 27.96 -8.88 33.48
C THR A 127 26.90 -9.89 33.90
N ALA A 128 26.75 -10.95 33.12
CA ALA A 128 25.91 -12.08 33.45
C ALA A 128 26.46 -12.70 34.74
N ALA A 129 25.93 -12.27 35.88
CA ALA A 129 26.11 -12.98 37.14
C ALA A 129 25.60 -14.40 36.89
N SER A 130 26.45 -15.38 37.17
CA SER A 130 26.08 -16.77 36.96
C SER A 130 24.92 -17.12 37.87
N GLN A 131 24.06 -18.05 37.47
CA GLN A 131 22.89 -18.47 38.28
C GLN A 131 23.31 -18.87 39.72
N ALA A 132 24.55 -19.33 39.89
CA ALA A 132 25.14 -19.66 41.19
C ALA A 132 25.33 -18.44 42.13
N ASP A 133 25.55 -17.23 41.58
CA ASP A 133 25.71 -16.01 42.37
C ASP A 133 24.36 -15.48 42.90
N ILE A 134 23.26 -15.80 42.21
CA ILE A 134 21.90 -15.43 42.60
C ILE A 134 21.41 -16.30 43.76
N ASP A 135 21.75 -17.60 43.75
CA ASP A 135 21.33 -18.54 44.81
C ASP A 135 22.04 -18.25 46.15
N ALA A 136 23.27 -17.70 46.13
CA ALA A 136 24.03 -17.35 47.33
C ALA A 136 23.50 -16.11 48.10
N LEU A 137 22.54 -15.37 47.53
CA LEU A 137 21.97 -14.15 48.12
C LEU A 137 20.78 -14.41 49.06
N PHE A 138 20.25 -15.63 49.06
CA PHE A 138 19.03 -16.00 49.79
C PHE A 138 19.22 -17.13 50.82
N ASP A 139 20.48 -17.49 51.13
CA ASP A 139 20.87 -18.35 52.26
C ASP A 139 21.39 -17.54 53.46
#